data_AF-A0A378N7Y2-F1
#
_entry.id   AF-A0A378N7Y2-F1
#
_cell.length_a   1.000
_cell.length_b   1.000
_cell.length_c   1.000
_cell.angle_alpha   90.00
_cell.angle_beta   90.00
_cell.angle_gamma   90.00
#
_symmetry.space_group_name_H-M   'P 1'
#
loop_
_entity.id
_entity.type
_entity.pdbx_description
1 polymer ?
#
loop_
_entity_poly.entity_id
_entity_poly.type
_entity_poly.pdbx_seq_one_letter_code
_entity_poly.pdbx_strand_id
1 'polypeptide(L)' 'MKFSVLMSLYIKEQPQYLRECFESLKVQTVQADEIVVCFDGAVTPELEAIVEEYSAILPINAVKFHKIEV' A
#
# COMPACT_ATOMS: atom_id res chain seq x y z
N MET A 1 8.20 -13.36 -15.53
CA MET A 1 7.32 -13.98 -14.52
C MET A 1 6.41 -12.88 -14.02
N LYS A 2 5.12 -13.14 -13.90
CA LYS A 2 4.19 -12.14 -13.35
C LYS A 2 3.98 -12.40 -11.86
N PHE A 3 3.98 -11.34 -11.05
CA PHE A 3 3.69 -11.47 -9.62
C PHE A 3 3.04 -10.21 -9.06
N SER A 4 2.25 -10.43 -8.02
CA SER A 4 1.62 -9.36 -7.24
C SER A 4 2.26 -9.32 -5.85
N VAL A 5 2.41 -8.11 -5.31
CA VAL A 5 2.76 -7.87 -3.91
C VAL A 5 1.49 -7.59 -3.14
N LEU A 6 1.26 -8.30 -2.04
CA LEU A 6 0.12 -8.08 -1.15
C LEU A 6 0.62 -7.51 0.17
N MET A 7 0.06 -6.37 0.60
CA MET A 7 0.37 -5.77 1.89
C MET A 7 -0.87 -5.24 2.58
N SER A 8 -0.88 -5.26 3.91
CA SER A 8 -1.95 -4.68 4.73
C SER A 8 -1.47 -3.37 5.36
N LEU A 9 -2.38 -2.42 5.47
CA LEU A 9 -2.16 -1.10 6.04
C LEU A 9 -3.22 -0.84 7.09
N TYR A 10 -2.78 -0.53 8.31
CA TYR A 10 -3.65 -0.34 9.47
C TYR A 10 -3.18 0.87 10.27
N ILE A 11 -4.03 1.40 11.16
CA ILE A 11 -3.85 2.71 11.80
C ILE A 11 -2.53 2.91 12.57
N LYS A 12 -1.88 1.85 13.06
CA LYS A 12 -0.65 1.97 13.86
C LYS A 12 0.63 1.89 13.03
N GLU A 13 0.51 1.78 11.70
CA GLU A 13 1.68 1.81 10.84
C GLU A 13 2.34 3.19 10.87
N GLN A 14 3.67 3.22 10.81
CA GLN A 14 4.38 4.50 10.81
C GLN A 14 4.58 4.99 9.37
N PRO A 15 4.23 6.25 9.03
CA PRO A 15 4.32 6.78 7.67
C PRO A 15 5.69 6.60 7.01
N GLN A 16 6.78 6.71 7.77
CA GLN A 16 8.13 6.54 7.23
C GLN A 16 8.39 5.11 6.74
N TYR A 17 7.87 4.09 7.43
CA TYR A 17 8.08 2.69 7.03
C TYR A 17 7.30 2.36 5.76
N LEU A 18 6.09 2.90 5.63
CA LEU A 18 5.30 2.76 4.40
C LEU A 18 6.03 3.40 3.20
N ARG A 19 6.59 4.61 3.39
CA ARG A 19 7.36 5.29 2.34
C ARG A 19 8.61 4.51 1.95
N GLU A 20 9.40 4.05 2.92
CA GLU A 20 10.59 3.23 2.67
C GLU A 20 10.23 1.92 1.96
N CYS A 21 9.10 1.30 2.31
CA CYS A 21 8.57 0.12 1.62
C CYS A 21 8.28 0.41 0.15
N PHE A 22 7.58 1.49 -0.17
CA PHE A 22 7.29 1.84 -1.56
C PHE A 22 8.51 2.29 -2.36
N GLU A 23 9.46 3.03 -1.77
CA GLU A 23 10.73 3.32 -2.44
C GLU A 23 11.51 2.04 -2.75
N SER A 24 11.53 1.09 -1.81
CA SER A 24 12.14 -0.23 -2.04
C SER A 24 11.48 -0.97 -3.20
N LEU A 25 10.14 -0.97 -3.29
CA LEU A 25 9.39 -1.61 -4.37
C LEU A 25 9.65 -0.95 -5.74
N LYS A 26 9.75 0.38 -5.76
CA LYS A 26 10.07 1.16 -6.96
C LYS A 26 11.44 0.85 -7.54
N VAL A 27 12.46 0.59 -6.70
CA VAL A 27 13.83 0.33 -7.17
C VAL A 27 14.18 -1.16 -7.29
N GLN A 28 13.20 -2.07 -7.19
CA GLN A 28 13.44 -3.51 -7.36
C GLN A 28 13.99 -3.85 -8.75
N THR A 29 14.87 -4.85 -8.82
CA THR A 29 15.41 -5.38 -10.08
C THR A 29 14.32 -5.95 -10.99
N VAL A 30 13.28 -6.54 -10.39
CA VAL A 30 12.08 -7.00 -11.10
C VAL A 30 10.90 -6.24 -10.53
N GLN A 31 10.23 -5.47 -11.39
CA GLN A 31 9.06 -4.68 -11.00
C GLN A 31 7.85 -5.60 -10.80
N ALA A 32 7.06 -5.32 -9.76
CA ALA A 32 5.80 -6.00 -9.54
C ALA A 32 4.79 -5.60 -10.62
N ASP A 33 3.97 -6.54 -11.08
CA ASP A 33 2.89 -6.25 -12.03
C ASP A 33 1.69 -5.60 -11.33
N GLU A 34 1.56 -5.83 -10.02
CA GLU A 34 0.47 -5.33 -9.19
C GLU A 34 0.93 -5.25 -7.73
N ILE A 35 0.50 -4.20 -7.03
CA ILE A 35 0.70 -4.04 -5.59
C ILE A 35 -0.66 -3.83 -4.95
N VAL A 36 -1.17 -4.82 -4.24
CA VAL A 36 -2.46 -4.76 -3.56
C VAL A 36 -2.25 -4.24 -2.14
N VAL A 37 -2.79 -3.06 -1.86
CA VAL A 37 -2.73 -2.42 -0.52
C VAL A 37 -4.09 -2.55 0.14
N CYS A 38 -4.16 -3.41 1.13
CA CYS A 38 -5.36 -3.71 1.91
C CYS A 38 -5.47 -2.79 3.12
N PHE A 39 -6.44 -1.87 3.14
CA PHE A 39 -6.72 -1.02 4.28
C PHE A 39 -7.57 -1.79 5.30
N ASP A 40 -6.95 -2.15 6.41
CA ASP A 40 -7.58 -2.86 7.54
C ASP A 40 -8.22 -1.87 8.52
N GLY A 41 -9.35 -1.32 8.10
CA GLY A 41 -10.11 -0.32 8.84
C GLY A 41 -9.64 1.12 8.58
N ALA A 42 -9.88 2.00 9.56
CA ALA A 42 -9.45 3.38 9.47
C ALA A 42 -7.92 3.46 9.50
N VAL A 43 -7.33 4.28 8.64
CA VAL A 43 -5.91 4.63 8.65
C VAL A 43 -5.76 6.13 8.84
N THR A 44 -4.57 6.60 9.14
CA THR A 44 -4.33 8.05 9.27
C THR A 44 -4.33 8.72 7.89
N PRO A 45 -4.72 10.01 7.79
CA PRO A 45 -4.66 10.75 6.53
C PRO A 45 -3.27 10.79 5.90
N GLU A 46 -2.23 10.75 6.73
CA GLU A 46 -0.82 10.70 6.29
C GLU A 46 -0.52 9.40 5.54
N LEU A 47 -1.00 8.26 6.05
CA LEU A 47 -0.85 6.98 5.38
C LEU A 47 -1.64 6.95 4.06
N GLU A 48 -2.86 7.51 4.04
CA GLU A 48 -3.63 7.63 2.78
C GLU A 48 -2.89 8.48 1.74
N ALA A 49 -2.35 9.63 2.15
CA ALA A 49 -1.62 10.52 1.25
C ALA A 49 -0.37 9.85 0.65
N ILE A 50 0.34 9.03 1.44
CA ILE A 50 1.48 8.26 0.93
C ILE A 50 1.00 7.23 -0.11
N VAL A 51 -0.07 6.48 0.16
CA VAL A 51 -0.59 5.52 -0.84
C VAL A 51 -0.99 6.23 -2.12
N GLU A 52 -1.64 7.39 -2.03
CA GLU A 52 -2.03 8.20 -3.19
C GLU A 52 -0.82 8.70 -3.99
N GLU A 53 0.21 9.24 -3.31
CA GLU A 53 1.45 9.69 -3.93
C GLU A 53 2.12 8.58 -4.74
N TYR A 54 2.25 7.38 -4.16
CA TYR A 54 2.91 6.26 -4.83
C TYR A 54 2.03 5.57 -5.86
N SER A 55 0.70 5.71 -5.79
CA SER A 55 -0.21 5.17 -6.80
C SER A 55 -0.06 5.83 -8.18
N ALA A 56 0.54 7.03 -8.22
CA ALA A 56 0.86 7.71 -9.49
C ALA A 56 2.07 7.09 -10.22
N ILE A 57 2.89 6.30 -9.53
CA ILE A 57 4.16 5.77 -10.06
C ILE A 57 4.29 4.25 -10.00
N LEU A 58 3.56 3.59 -9.10
CA LEU A 58 3.54 2.15 -8.92
C LEU A 58 2.16 1.58 -9.28
N PRO A 59 2.06 0.32 -9.72
CA PRO A 59 0.78 -0.32 -10.06
C PRO A 59 0.00 -0.70 -8.79
N ILE A 60 -0.38 0.29 -7.98
CA ILE A 60 -1.07 0.10 -6.71
C ILE A 60 -2.57 -0.07 -6.94
N ASN A 61 -3.11 -1.13 -6.34
CA ASN A 61 -4.53 -1.41 -6.23
C ASN A 61 -4.95 -1.33 -4.75
N ALA A 62 -5.54 -0.20 -4.35
CA ALA A 62 -5.96 0.05 -2.97
C ALA A 62 -7.34 -0.57 -2.68
N VAL A 63 -7.39 -1.51 -1.75
CA VAL A 63 -8.62 -2.22 -1.33
C VAL A 63 -8.98 -1.79 0.08
N LYS A 64 -10.13 -1.13 0.26
CA LYS A 64 -10.62 -0.71 1.59
C LYS A 64 -11.67 -1.69 2.12
N PHE A 65 -11.39 -2.34 3.25
CA PHE A 65 -12.38 -3.19 3.91
C PHE A 65 -13.32 -2.34 4.76
N HIS A 66 -14.63 -2.40 4.48
CA HIS A 66 -15.63 -1.96 5.45
C HIS A 66 -15.70 -3.00 6.57
N LYS A 67 -15.64 -2.55 7.83
CA LYS A 67 -15.97 -3.42 8.95
C LYS A 67 -17.37 -3.96 8.73
N ILE A 68 -17.49 -5.29 8.63
CA ILE A 68 -18.77 -5.96 8.81
C ILE A 68 -19.07 -5.81 10.30
N GLU A 69 -20.05 -4.97 10.65
CA GLU A 69 -20.65 -4.99 11.98
C GLU A 69 -21.35 -6.34 12.13
N VAL A 70 -20.85 -7.19 13.02
CA VAL A 70 -21.47 -8.46 13.43
C VAL A 70 -22.29 -8.21 14.69
#